data_AF-T1G005-F1
#
_entry.id   AF-T1G005-F1
#
_cell.length_a   1.000
_cell.length_b   1.000
_cell.length_c   1.000
_cell.angle_alpha   90.00
_cell.angle_beta   90.00
_cell.angle_gamma   90.00
#
_symmetry.space_group_name_H-M   'P 1'
#
loop_
_entity.id
_entity.type
_entity.pdbx_description
1 polymer ?
#
loop_
_entity_poly.entity_id
_entity_poly.type
_entity_poly.pdbx_seq_one_letter_code
_entity_poly.pdbx_strand_id
1 'polypeptide(L)'
;YKVEGNFNASPDLVFKYVDPVPSGPRSRWDHAIKELQEVERFNPDLAVIRTITKNAFGGLISPRDFTDLVVNVKNDKYLSTNAQGVQHPSCPACSDFVRGTNHPCAIICYRVPGEPQKTRVVSYIQTDLSGMLPKTLVENALPSNQVDFFVTLKKTLQDDGHWMN
;
A
#
# COMPACT_ATOMS: atom_id res chain seq x y z
N TYR A 1 -4.70 -11.81 -1.98
CA TYR A 1 -5.77 -11.15 -2.75
C TYR A 1 -5.17 -10.39 -3.92
N LYS A 2 -5.87 -10.37 -5.07
CA LYS A 2 -5.53 -9.55 -6.24
C LYS A 2 -6.69 -8.60 -6.52
N VAL A 3 -6.40 -7.32 -6.69
CA VAL A 3 -7.36 -6.31 -7.20
C VAL A 3 -6.72 -5.55 -8.34
N GLU A 4 -7.53 -5.18 -9.33
CA GLU A 4 -7.07 -4.40 -10.48
C GLU A 4 -8.08 -3.32 -10.85
N GLY A 5 -7.58 -2.23 -11.44
CA GLY A 5 -8.40 -1.09 -11.84
C GLY A 5 -7.66 -0.20 -12.83
N ASN A 6 -8.43 0.49 -13.67
CA ASN A 6 -7.91 1.44 -14.64
C ASN A 6 -8.09 2.87 -14.12
N PHE A 7 -7.05 3.68 -14.28
CA PHE A 7 -6.99 5.06 -13.81
C PHE A 7 -6.70 5.98 -14.99
N ASN A 8 -7.46 7.07 -15.12
CA ASN A 8 -7.24 8.11 -16.12
C ASN A 8 -6.21 9.13 -15.60
N ALA A 9 -5.01 8.64 -15.29
CA ALA A 9 -3.86 9.43 -14.92
C ALA A 9 -2.59 8.73 -15.41
N SER A 10 -1.49 9.48 -15.56
CA SER A 10 -0.22 8.91 -16.02
C SER A 10 0.37 7.91 -15.01
N PRO A 11 1.07 6.85 -15.47
CA PRO A 11 1.62 5.81 -14.59
C PRO A 11 2.57 6.35 -13.52
N ASP A 12 3.41 7.32 -13.88
CA ASP A 12 4.34 7.97 -12.95
C ASP A 12 3.60 8.74 -11.85
N LEU A 13 2.48 9.39 -12.19
CA LEU A 13 1.66 10.11 -11.22
C LEU A 13 0.92 9.14 -10.30
N VAL A 14 0.27 8.11 -10.85
CA VAL A 14 -0.40 7.09 -10.03
C VAL A 14 0.60 6.39 -9.12
N PHE A 15 1.80 6.08 -9.62
CA PHE A 15 2.88 5.48 -8.83
C PHE A 15 3.25 6.35 -7.62
N LYS A 16 3.42 7.67 -7.81
CA LYS A 16 3.68 8.63 -6.72
C LYS A 16 2.59 8.59 -5.63
N TYR A 17 1.35 8.27 -5.98
CA TYR A 17 0.25 8.20 -5.01
C TYR A 17 0.21 6.88 -4.25
N VAL A 18 0.78 5.80 -4.77
CA VAL A 18 0.77 4.46 -4.13
C VAL A 18 2.10 4.06 -3.48
N ASP A 19 3.20 4.73 -3.83
CA ASP A 19 4.52 4.55 -3.23
C ASP A 19 4.46 4.87 -1.71
N PRO A 20 4.83 3.94 -0.81
CA PRO A 20 4.71 4.11 0.64
C PRO A 20 5.84 4.97 1.24
N VAL A 21 6.29 6.00 0.53
CA VAL A 21 7.30 6.95 1.03
C VAL A 21 6.70 7.79 2.17
N PRO A 22 7.38 7.92 3.33
CA PRO A 22 6.94 8.80 4.39
C PRO A 22 6.74 10.23 3.88
N SER A 23 5.67 10.88 4.35
CA SER A 23 5.26 12.22 3.88
C SER A 23 4.91 12.30 2.38
N GLY A 24 4.89 11.18 1.66
CA GLY A 24 4.35 11.10 0.31
C GLY A 24 2.82 11.24 0.28
N PRO A 25 2.20 11.32 -0.90
CA PRO A 25 0.75 11.48 -1.00
C PRO A 25 -0.02 10.35 -0.30
N ARG A 26 0.51 9.13 -0.32
CA ARG A 26 -0.14 7.95 0.27
C ARG A 26 -0.54 8.13 1.73
N SER A 27 0.31 8.74 2.55
CA SER A 27 0.00 8.95 3.97
C SER A 27 -1.18 9.90 4.21
N ARG A 28 -1.56 10.72 3.22
CA ARG A 28 -2.69 11.65 3.34
C ARG A 28 -4.03 10.99 3.00
N TRP A 29 -4.05 10.15 1.96
CA TRP A 29 -5.31 9.65 1.41
C TRP A 29 -5.63 8.20 1.81
N ASP A 30 -4.63 7.37 2.09
CA ASP A 30 -4.86 5.96 2.42
C ASP A 30 -5.46 5.86 3.84
N HIS A 31 -6.78 5.68 3.90
CA HIS A 31 -7.51 5.69 5.17
C HIS A 31 -7.12 4.54 6.10
N ALA A 32 -6.61 3.43 5.56
CA ALA A 32 -6.15 2.31 6.35
C ALA A 32 -4.84 2.65 7.10
N ILE A 33 -4.07 3.61 6.61
CA ILE A 33 -2.78 4.01 7.19
C ILE A 33 -3.00 5.09 8.26
N LYS A 34 -2.39 4.86 9.43
CA LYS A 34 -2.21 5.87 10.47
C LYS A 34 -0.88 6.59 10.28
N GLU A 35 0.18 5.84 10.00
CA GLU A 35 1.54 6.36 9.93
C GLU A 35 2.42 5.52 9.00
N LEU A 36 3.32 6.21 8.29
CA LEU A 36 4.42 5.62 7.52
C LEU A 36 5.72 6.20 8.06
N GLN A 37 6.65 5.34 8.46
CA GLN A 37 7.96 5.73 8.96
C GLN A 37 9.05 5.01 8.17
N GLU A 38 10.06 5.74 7.73
CA GLU A 38 11.28 5.12 7.19
C GLU A 38 12.17 4.71 8.36
N VAL A 39 12.45 3.41 8.45
CA VAL A 39 13.30 2.84 9.50
C VAL A 39 14.76 2.89 9.07
N GLU A 40 15.04 2.52 7.83
CA GLU A 40 16.37 2.53 7.23
C GLU A 40 16.26 2.65 5.71
N ARG A 41 17.16 3.41 5.09
CA ARG A 41 17.24 3.52 3.63
C ARG A 41 18.61 3.06 3.15
N PHE A 42 18.59 2.06 2.27
CA PHE A 42 19.81 1.49 1.69
C PHE A 42 20.20 2.22 0.41
N ASN A 43 19.21 2.57 -0.42
CA ASN A 43 19.39 3.35 -1.65
C ASN A 43 18.06 4.03 -2.05
N PRO A 44 18.00 4.80 -3.16
CA PRO A 44 16.78 5.49 -3.57
C PRO A 44 15.55 4.58 -3.75
N ASP A 45 15.77 3.33 -4.17
CA ASP A 45 14.73 2.37 -4.53
C ASP A 45 14.56 1.24 -3.48
N LEU A 46 15.34 1.24 -2.39
CA LEU A 46 15.35 0.18 -1.37
C LEU A 46 15.39 0.77 0.04
N ALA A 47 14.36 0.53 0.82
CA ALA A 47 14.24 0.98 2.20
C ALA A 47 13.42 0.01 3.05
N VAL A 48 13.62 0.04 4.37
CA VAL A 48 12.71 -0.59 5.33
C VAL A 48 11.72 0.47 5.80
N ILE A 49 10.44 0.20 5.59
CA ILE A 49 9.34 1.08 5.96
C ILE A 49 8.49 0.40 7.03
N ARG A 50 8.20 1.14 8.10
CA ARG A 50 7.19 0.76 9.08
C ARG A 50 5.86 1.39 8.71
N THR A 51 4.82 0.56 8.61
CA THR A 51 3.44 1.01 8.41
C THR A 51 2.63 0.73 9.66
N ILE A 52 1.99 1.75 10.23
CA ILE A 52 1.02 1.59 11.32
C ILE A 52 -0.37 1.80 10.72
N THR A 53 -1.27 0.84 10.88
CA THR A 53 -2.64 0.94 10.39
C THR A 53 -3.57 1.58 11.42
N LYS A 54 -4.73 2.04 10.98
CA LYS A 54 -5.84 2.39 11.87
C LYS A 54 -6.61 1.13 12.29
N ASN A 55 -7.56 1.31 13.20
CA ASN A 55 -8.58 0.30 13.45
C ASN A 55 -9.38 0.02 12.16
N ALA A 56 -9.79 -1.22 11.96
CA ALA A 56 -10.66 -1.62 10.87
C ALA A 56 -11.92 -2.32 11.38
N PHE A 57 -12.95 -2.42 10.51
CA PHE A 57 -14.20 -3.13 10.80
C PHE A 57 -14.88 -2.68 12.11
N GLY A 58 -15.08 -1.37 12.25
CA GLY A 58 -15.75 -0.81 13.43
C GLY A 58 -15.01 -1.05 14.76
N GLY A 59 -13.70 -1.29 14.72
CA GLY A 59 -12.88 -1.52 15.90
C GLY A 59 -12.65 -3.00 16.24
N LEU A 60 -13.24 -3.94 15.48
CA LEU A 60 -13.01 -5.38 15.67
C LEU A 60 -11.57 -5.79 15.35
N ILE A 61 -10.91 -5.05 14.48
CA ILE A 61 -9.50 -5.22 14.15
C ILE A 61 -8.75 -4.01 14.69
N SER A 62 -8.05 -4.20 15.81
CA SER A 62 -7.11 -3.23 16.39
C SER A 62 -6.01 -2.77 15.41
N PRO A 63 -5.23 -1.73 15.73
CA PRO A 63 -4.15 -1.27 14.87
C PRO A 63 -3.04 -2.33 14.75
N ARG A 64 -2.47 -2.48 13.55
CA ARG A 64 -1.30 -3.33 13.30
C ARG A 64 -0.10 -2.47 12.98
N ASP A 65 1.09 -2.95 13.35
CA ASP A 65 2.32 -2.46 12.75
C ASP A 65 2.94 -3.50 11.82
N PHE A 66 3.43 -3.04 10.68
CA PHE A 66 4.13 -3.83 9.67
C PHE A 66 5.52 -3.24 9.51
N THR A 67 6.53 -4.09 9.31
CA THR A 67 7.90 -3.66 9.01
C THR A 67 8.32 -4.37 7.74
N ASP A 68 8.35 -3.64 6.64
CA ASP A 68 8.52 -4.21 5.31
C ASP A 68 9.80 -3.68 4.66
N LEU A 69 10.57 -4.57 4.04
CA LEU A 69 11.56 -4.20 3.04
C LEU A 69 10.81 -3.85 1.75
N VAL A 70 10.92 -2.60 1.33
CA VAL A 70 10.25 -2.06 0.15
C VAL A 70 11.27 -1.84 -0.96
N VAL A 71 10.95 -2.37 -2.13
CA VAL A 71 11.74 -2.23 -3.37
C VAL A 71 10.89 -1.56 -4.44
N ASN A 72 11.36 -0.45 -4.97
CA ASN A 72 10.75 0.22 -6.11
C ASN A 72 11.43 -0.22 -7.42
N VAL A 73 10.63 -0.49 -8.45
CA VAL A 73 11.11 -0.87 -9.78
C VAL A 73 10.45 0.03 -10.81
N LYS A 74 11.25 0.61 -11.70
CA LYS A 74 10.77 1.45 -12.80
C LYS A 74 11.39 1.02 -14.12
N ASN A 75 10.54 0.80 -15.13
CA ASN A 75 10.96 0.51 -16.49
C ASN A 75 9.93 0.99 -17.53
N ASP A 76 10.16 0.66 -18.79
CA ASP A 76 9.35 1.08 -19.93
C ASP A 76 7.96 0.42 -19.99
N LYS A 77 7.70 -0.59 -19.16
CA LYS A 77 6.42 -1.32 -19.12
C LYS A 77 5.61 -0.99 -17.87
N TYR A 78 6.27 -0.77 -16.73
CA TYR A 78 5.59 -0.53 -15.46
C TYR A 78 6.47 0.21 -14.44
N LEU A 79 5.80 0.74 -13.43
CA LEU A 79 6.39 1.09 -12.14
C LEU A 79 5.77 0.18 -11.07
N SER A 80 6.54 -0.30 -10.09
CA SER A 80 5.99 -1.05 -8.97
C SER A 80 6.68 -0.75 -7.65
N THR A 81 5.89 -0.79 -6.58
CA THR A 81 6.38 -0.84 -5.19
C THR A 81 6.11 -2.25 -4.70
N ASN A 82 7.16 -2.93 -4.28
CA ASN A 82 7.15 -4.33 -3.89
C ASN A 82 7.56 -4.41 -2.42
N ALA A 83 6.87 -5.20 -1.62
CA ALA A 83 7.11 -5.25 -0.19
C ALA A 83 7.14 -6.69 0.33
N GLN A 84 7.95 -6.90 1.35
CA GLN A 84 8.05 -8.15 2.10
C GLN A 84 8.34 -7.82 3.56
N GLY A 85 7.56 -8.41 4.47
CA GLY A 85 7.78 -8.29 5.90
C GLY A 85 9.15 -8.82 6.32
N VAL A 86 9.86 -8.04 7.13
CA VAL A 86 11.19 -8.35 7.66
C VAL A 86 11.29 -8.04 9.15
N GLN A 87 12.25 -8.66 9.82
CA GLN A 87 12.65 -8.25 11.16
C GLN A 87 13.74 -7.19 11.06
N HIS A 88 13.63 -6.14 11.88
CA HIS A 88 14.61 -5.06 11.90
C HIS A 88 14.98 -4.70 13.35
N PRO A 89 16.26 -4.67 13.74
CA PRO A 89 16.66 -4.39 15.13
C PRO A 89 16.15 -3.03 15.64
N SER A 90 16.10 -2.02 14.78
CA SER A 90 15.59 -0.68 15.11
C SER A 90 14.06 -0.58 15.12
N CYS A 91 13.34 -1.64 14.77
CA CYS A 91 11.88 -1.69 14.74
C CYS A 91 11.33 -3.01 15.33
N PRO A 92 11.63 -3.32 16.61
CA PRO A 92 11.13 -4.51 17.27
C PRO A 92 9.61 -4.43 17.44
N ALA A 93 8.96 -5.58 17.63
CA ALA A 93 7.54 -5.59 18.00
C ALA A 93 7.35 -4.90 19.35
N CYS A 94 6.34 -4.03 19.46
CA CYS A 94 6.00 -3.31 20.69
C CYS A 94 4.58 -3.68 21.16
N SER A 95 4.28 -3.47 22.45
CA SER A 95 2.98 -3.80 23.05
C SER A 95 1.82 -2.95 22.53
N ASP A 96 2.09 -1.78 21.95
CA ASP A 96 1.06 -0.84 21.51
C ASP A 96 0.29 -1.32 20.26
N PHE A 97 0.88 -2.25 19.50
CA PHE A 97 0.35 -2.72 18.23
C PHE A 97 0.51 -4.23 18.08
N VAL A 98 -0.43 -4.87 17.38
CA VAL A 98 -0.22 -6.26 16.95
C VAL A 98 0.73 -6.24 15.75
N ARG A 99 1.87 -6.94 15.84
CA ARG A 99 2.79 -7.09 14.70
C ARG A 99 2.14 -7.95 13.63
N GLY A 100 1.80 -7.35 12.50
CA GLY A 100 1.39 -8.06 11.31
C GLY A 100 2.60 -8.37 10.41
N THR A 101 2.41 -9.29 9.47
CA THR A 101 3.44 -9.68 8.50
C THR A 101 2.87 -9.61 7.09
N ASN A 102 3.52 -8.85 6.21
CA ASN A 102 3.29 -8.98 4.78
C ASN A 102 4.19 -10.10 4.23
N HIS A 103 3.60 -11.05 3.50
CA HIS A 103 4.30 -11.89 2.54
C HIS A 103 4.54 -11.10 1.24
N PRO A 104 5.22 -11.65 0.21
CA PRO A 104 5.55 -10.87 -0.96
C PRO A 104 4.29 -10.25 -1.58
N CYS A 105 4.26 -8.93 -1.61
CA CYS A 105 3.13 -8.15 -2.07
C CYS A 105 3.63 -7.00 -2.96
N ALA A 106 2.75 -6.48 -3.82
CA ALA A 106 3.14 -5.44 -4.77
C ALA A 106 1.96 -4.62 -5.25
N ILE A 107 2.22 -3.35 -5.53
CA ILE A 107 1.32 -2.50 -6.34
C ILE A 107 2.08 -2.15 -7.62
N ILE A 108 1.48 -2.49 -8.76
CA ILE A 108 2.08 -2.36 -10.09
C ILE A 108 1.24 -1.41 -10.93
N CYS A 109 1.84 -0.32 -11.38
CA CYS A 109 1.28 0.67 -12.30
C CYS A 109 1.79 0.38 -13.71
N TYR A 110 1.00 -0.34 -14.51
CA TYR A 110 1.34 -0.64 -15.90
C TYR A 110 1.10 0.57 -16.80
N ARG A 111 2.05 0.82 -17.70
CA ARG A 111 1.92 1.79 -18.79
C ARG A 111 0.99 1.21 -19.86
N VAL A 112 0.03 2.00 -20.34
CA VAL A 112 -0.89 1.60 -21.41
C VAL A 112 -0.32 2.04 -22.78
N PRO A 113 -0.07 1.11 -23.72
CA PRO A 113 0.48 1.45 -25.03
C PRO A 113 -0.39 2.47 -25.77
N GLY A 114 0.22 3.56 -26.25
CA GLY A 114 -0.48 4.62 -26.97
C GLY A 114 -1.32 5.58 -26.10
N GLU A 115 -1.46 5.30 -24.80
CA GLU A 115 -2.29 6.09 -23.89
C GLU A 115 -1.49 6.52 -22.64
N PRO A 116 -0.58 7.51 -22.76
CA PRO A 116 0.33 7.90 -21.68
C PRO A 116 -0.37 8.48 -20.43
N GLN A 117 -1.65 8.86 -20.57
CA GLN A 117 -2.51 9.37 -19.49
C GLN A 117 -3.44 8.30 -18.90
N LYS A 118 -3.22 7.02 -19.23
CA LYS A 118 -3.94 5.91 -18.60
C LYS A 118 -2.98 4.94 -17.94
N THR A 119 -3.42 4.38 -16.82
CA THR A 119 -2.66 3.43 -16.02
C THR A 119 -3.55 2.26 -15.65
N ARG A 120 -3.05 1.04 -15.86
CA ARG A 120 -3.66 -0.15 -15.27
C ARG A 120 -2.93 -0.48 -13.98
N VAL A 121 -3.61 -0.39 -12.85
CA VAL A 121 -3.05 -0.69 -11.53
C VAL A 121 -3.45 -2.10 -11.13
N VAL A 122 -2.48 -2.90 -10.69
CA VAL A 122 -2.70 -4.23 -10.11
C VAL A 122 -2.07 -4.26 -8.72
N SER A 123 -2.85 -4.60 -7.71
CA SER A 123 -2.40 -4.80 -6.34
C SER A 123 -2.48 -6.28 -5.98
N TYR A 124 -1.36 -6.83 -5.50
CA TYR A 124 -1.30 -8.12 -4.83
C TYR A 124 -1.03 -7.86 -3.35
N ILE A 125 -1.91 -8.32 -2.49
CA ILE A 125 -1.72 -8.28 -1.03
C ILE A 125 -1.80 -9.68 -0.46
N GLN A 126 -0.79 -10.03 0.33
CA GLN A 126 -0.73 -11.27 1.08
C GLN A 126 -0.28 -10.92 2.50
N THR A 127 -1.25 -10.65 3.36
CA THR A 127 -1.00 -10.12 4.70
C THR A 127 -1.52 -11.11 5.73
N ASP A 128 -0.69 -11.42 6.72
CA ASP A 128 -1.11 -11.97 8.00
C ASP A 128 -1.27 -10.81 9.00
N LEU A 129 -2.51 -10.60 9.44
CA LEU A 129 -2.84 -9.59 10.46
C LEU A 129 -2.44 -10.03 11.87
N SER A 130 -2.11 -11.31 12.03
CA SER A 130 -1.74 -12.00 13.26
C SER A 130 -2.75 -11.79 14.40
N GLY A 131 -2.40 -12.26 15.60
CA GLY A 131 -3.28 -12.20 16.76
C GLY A 131 -4.46 -13.18 16.70
N MET A 132 -5.40 -13.02 17.64
CA MET A 132 -6.55 -13.90 17.79
C MET A 132 -7.77 -13.35 17.04
N LEU A 133 -7.72 -13.35 15.70
CA LEU A 133 -8.84 -12.93 14.86
C LEU A 133 -9.61 -14.15 14.30
N PRO A 134 -10.96 -14.12 14.29
CA PRO A 134 -11.74 -15.10 13.53
C PRO A 134 -11.36 -15.04 12.05
N LYS A 135 -11.15 -16.20 11.44
CA LYS A 135 -10.78 -16.30 10.02
C LYS A 135 -11.78 -15.56 9.10
N THR A 136 -13.07 -15.72 9.37
CA THR A 136 -14.14 -15.06 8.62
C THR A 136 -14.07 -13.53 8.69
N LEU A 137 -13.62 -12.97 9.82
CA LEU A 137 -13.42 -11.53 9.95
C LEU A 137 -12.26 -11.06 9.05
N VAL A 138 -11.15 -11.80 9.02
CA VAL A 138 -10.01 -11.50 8.13
C VAL A 138 -10.40 -11.63 6.66
N GLU A 139 -11.13 -12.68 6.30
CA GLU A 139 -11.58 -12.95 4.93
C GLU A 139 -12.56 -11.90 4.41
N ASN A 140 -13.30 -11.23 5.29
CA ASN A 140 -14.14 -10.09 4.92
C ASN A 140 -13.33 -8.78 4.89
N ALA A 141 -12.42 -8.58 5.84
CA ALA A 141 -11.72 -7.31 6.00
C ALA A 141 -10.72 -7.02 4.89
N LEU A 142 -9.91 -8.00 4.52
CA LEU A 142 -8.84 -7.79 3.54
C LEU A 142 -9.38 -7.42 2.14
N PRO A 143 -10.37 -8.12 1.56
CA PRO A 143 -10.95 -7.73 0.28
C PRO A 143 -11.60 -6.35 0.30
N SER A 144 -12.40 -6.03 1.33
CA SER A 144 -13.06 -4.73 1.45
C SER A 144 -12.05 -3.59 1.50
N ASN A 145 -10.99 -3.72 2.32
CA ASN A 145 -9.92 -2.73 2.38
C ASN A 145 -9.23 -2.51 1.02
N GLN A 146 -9.11 -3.55 0.18
CA GLN A 146 -8.53 -3.41 -1.16
C GLN A 146 -9.44 -2.65 -2.12
N VAL A 147 -10.75 -2.89 -2.06
CA VAL A 147 -11.71 -2.13 -2.88
C VAL A 147 -11.69 -0.66 -2.45
N ASP A 148 -11.75 -0.41 -1.15
CA ASP A 148 -11.72 0.93 -0.58
C ASP A 148 -10.44 1.68 -0.97
N PHE A 149 -9.28 1.01 -0.96
CA PHE A 149 -8.02 1.58 -1.44
C PHE A 149 -8.13 2.10 -2.88
N PHE A 150 -8.69 1.33 -3.82
CA PHE A 150 -8.84 1.74 -5.22
C PHE A 150 -9.86 2.87 -5.38
N VAL A 151 -10.98 2.81 -4.65
CA VAL A 151 -12.01 3.85 -4.67
C VAL A 151 -11.46 5.18 -4.15
N THR A 152 -10.77 5.16 -3.00
CA THR A 152 -10.19 6.36 -2.42
C THR A 152 -9.04 6.90 -3.27
N LEU A 153 -8.16 6.04 -3.81
CA LEU A 153 -7.11 6.48 -4.74
C LEU A 153 -7.69 7.24 -5.94
N LYS A 154 -8.73 6.67 -6.57
CA LYS A 154 -9.43 7.31 -7.69
C LYS A 154 -10.00 8.65 -7.28
N LYS A 155 -10.72 8.70 -6.16
CA LYS A 155 -11.32 9.92 -5.64
C LYS A 155 -10.26 10.99 -5.36
N THR A 156 -9.15 10.63 -4.72
CA THR A 156 -8.07 11.57 -4.42
C THR A 156 -7.42 12.11 -5.68
N LEU A 157 -7.18 11.28 -6.70
CA LEU A 157 -6.67 11.76 -7.99
C LEU A 157 -7.67 12.72 -8.67
N GLN A 158 -8.97 12.51 -8.52
CA GLN A 158 -9.99 13.45 -9.01
C GLN A 158 -9.97 14.77 -8.23
N ASP A 159 -9.99 14.68 -6.91
CA ASP A 159 -10.03 15.85 -6.01
C ASP A 159 -8.75 16.70 -6.14
N ASP A 160 -7.59 16.08 -6.38
CA ASP A 160 -6.30 16.76 -6.64
C ASP A 160 -6.16 17.26 -8.10
N GLY A 161 -7.18 17.09 -8.96
CA GLY A 161 -7.20 17.60 -10.34
C GLY A 161 -6.31 16.81 -11.32
N HIS A 162 -6.04 15.55 -11.01
CA HIS A 162 -5.16 14.66 -11.77
C HIS A 162 -5.90 13.63 -12.63
N TRP A 163 -7.23 13.64 -12.59
CA TRP A 163 -8.08 12.74 -13.36
C TRP A 163 -8.43 13.33 -14.73
N MET A 164 -8.04 12.66 -15.80
CA MET A 164 -8.37 13.06 -17.16
C MET A 164 -9.77 12.59 -17.53
N ASN A 165 -10.51 13.47 -18.21
CA ASN A 165 -11.83 13.19 -18.78
C ASN A 165 -11.76 12.15 -19.90
#